data_AF-A0A6N9AUY9-F1
#
_entry.id   AF-A0A6N9AUY9-F1
#
_cell.length_a   1.000
_cell.length_b   1.000
_cell.length_c   1.000
_cell.angle_alpha   90.00
_cell.angle_beta   90.00
_cell.angle_gamma   90.00
#
_symmetry.space_group_name_H-M   'P 1'
#
loop_
_entity.id
_entity.type
_entity.pdbx_description
1 polymer ?
#
loop_
_entity_poly.entity_id
_entity_poly.type
_entity_poly.pdbx_seq_one_letter_code
_entity_poly.pdbx_strand_id
1 'polypeptide(L)' 'MGIYFLSDTHLSPNQPVVYDKFLRYLRSIRKDADELYILGDLFDYWIGDDGSALLGHNPAIEALA' A
#
# COMPACT_ATOMS: atom_id res chain seq x y z
N MET A 1 7.95 11.82 14.68
CA MET A 1 8.02 12.83 13.63
C MET A 1 9.12 12.46 12.69
N GLY A 2 8.72 11.80 11.61
CA GLY A 2 9.58 11.33 10.54
C GLY A 2 8.81 11.38 9.22
N ILE A 3 9.55 11.63 8.16
CA ILE A 3 9.06 11.54 6.78
C ILE A 3 9.48 10.18 6.25
N TYR A 4 8.52 9.38 5.80
CA TYR A 4 8.73 8.03 5.30
C TYR A 4 8.56 7.97 3.79
N PHE A 5 9.35 7.10 3.14
CA PHE A 5 9.32 6.88 1.70
C PHE A 5 9.20 5.38 1.43
N LEU A 6 8.35 5.01 0.46
CA LEU A 6 8.14 3.65 -0.01
C LEU A 6 8.08 3.65 -1.54
N SER A 7 8.57 2.59 -2.19
CA SER A 7 8.43 2.35 -3.62
C SER A 7 8.42 0.85 -3.89
N ASP A 8 8.17 0.44 -5.14
CA ASP A 8 8.42 -0.93 -5.65
C ASP A 8 7.81 -2.03 -4.78
N THR A 9 6.61 -1.80 -4.25
CA THR A 9 5.96 -2.73 -3.32
C THR A 9 5.25 -3.86 -4.05
N HIS A 10 4.72 -3.58 -5.25
CA HIS A 10 4.13 -4.58 -6.13
C HIS A 10 3.05 -5.44 -5.42
N LEU A 11 2.10 -4.77 -4.76
CA LEU A 11 0.98 -5.42 -4.10
C LEU A 11 0.12 -6.20 -5.09
N SER A 12 -0.24 -7.43 -4.69
CA SER A 12 -0.90 -8.40 -5.54
C SER A 12 -1.73 -9.37 -4.70
N PRO A 13 -2.97 -9.72 -5.09
CA PRO A 13 -3.76 -10.76 -4.42
C PRO A 13 -3.08 -12.14 -4.43
N ASN A 14 -2.20 -12.36 -5.42
CA ASN A 14 -1.42 -13.59 -5.54
C ASN A 14 -0.29 -13.68 -4.51
N GLN A 15 0.02 -12.59 -3.81
CA GLN A 15 1.08 -12.47 -2.82
C GLN A 15 0.56 -11.97 -1.46
N PRO A 16 -0.36 -12.71 -0.79
CA PRO A 16 -1.02 -12.25 0.44
C PRO A 16 -0.05 -11.91 1.57
N VAL A 17 1.12 -12.58 1.62
CA VAL A 17 2.16 -12.32 2.62
C VAL A 17 2.78 -10.93 2.47
N VAL A 18 2.97 -10.45 1.24
CA VAL A 18 3.48 -9.10 0.96
C VAL A 18 2.45 -8.06 1.39
N TYR A 19 1.19 -8.34 1.08
CA TYR A 19 0.05 -7.52 1.49
C TYR A 19 -0.03 -7.36 3.01
N ASP A 20 0.05 -8.47 3.76
CA ASP A 20 0.03 -8.45 5.21
C ASP A 20 1.20 -7.67 5.82
N LYS A 21 2.40 -7.78 5.23
CA LYS A 21 3.58 -7.03 5.66
C LYS A 21 3.38 -5.53 5.45
N PHE A 22 2.87 -5.12 4.29
CA PHE A 22 2.55 -3.73 3.98
C PHE A 22 1.56 -3.15 5.01
N LEU A 23 0.45 -3.83 5.26
CA LEU A 23 -0.56 -3.39 6.24
C LEU A 23 0.00 -3.32 7.67
N ARG A 24 0.85 -4.29 8.06
CA ARG A 24 1.54 -4.27 9.37
C ARG A 24 2.51 -3.10 9.47
N TYR A 25 3.24 -2.79 8.39
CA TYR A 25 4.17 -1.67 8.34
C TYR A 25 3.45 -0.33 8.51
N LEU A 26 2.37 -0.09 7.75
CA LEU A 26 1.54 1.11 7.90
C LEU A 26 1.04 1.29 9.35
N ARG A 27 0.60 0.20 9.99
CA ARG A 27 0.19 0.24 11.41
C ARG A 27 1.36 0.58 12.35
N SER A 28 2.57 0.12 12.05
CA SER A 28 3.75 0.37 12.89
C SER A 28 4.21 1.82 12.87
N ILE A 29 4.09 2.50 11.73
CA ILE A 29 4.52 3.90 11.57
C ILE A 29 3.41 4.93 11.86
N ARG A 30 2.19 4.47 12.13
CA ARG A 30 1.00 5.34 12.27
C ARG A 30 1.11 6.38 13.39
N LYS A 31 1.93 6.14 14.41
CA LYS A 31 2.06 7.02 15.57
C LYS A 31 3.16 8.07 15.44
N ASP A 32 4.06 7.91 14.48
CA ASP A 32 5.29 8.71 14.39
C ASP A 32 5.57 9.28 12.99
N ALA A 33 4.91 8.76 11.96
CA ALA A 33 4.96 9.32 10.60
C ALA A 33 4.14 10.61 10.50
N ASP A 34 4.80 11.67 10.04
CA ASP A 34 4.13 12.92 9.65
C ASP A 34 3.60 12.83 8.22
N GLU A 35 4.44 12.27 7.35
CA GLU A 35 4.19 12.15 5.93
C GLU A 35 4.71 10.79 5.44
N LEU A 36 3.95 10.16 4.54
CA LEU A 36 4.35 8.97 3.80
C LEU A 36 4.27 9.27 2.31
N TYR A 37 5.42 9.23 1.64
CA TYR A 37 5.51 9.36 0.20
C TYR A 37 5.63 7.98 -0.44
N ILE A 38 4.72 7.67 -1.37
CA ILE A 38 4.78 6.45 -2.18
C ILE A 38 5.27 6.84 -3.57
N LEU A 39 6.50 6.45 -3.90
CA LEU A 39 7.22 6.83 -5.12
C LEU A 39 6.95 5.85 -6.27
N GLY A 40 5.69 5.50 -6.50
CA GLY A 40 5.27 4.59 -7.57
C GLY A 40 5.32 3.10 -7.20
N ASP A 41 4.88 2.27 -8.14
CA ASP A 41 4.89 0.80 -8.12
C ASP A 41 4.31 0.18 -6.83
N LEU A 42 3.24 0.78 -6.32
CA LEU A 42 2.51 0.27 -5.16
C LEU A 42 1.83 -1.07 -5.46
N PHE A 43 1.29 -1.25 -6.67
CA PHE A 43 0.62 -2.46 -7.13
C PHE A 43 1.38 -3.06 -8.32
N ASP A 44 1.25 -4.37 -8.54
CA ASP A 44 1.83 -5.05 -9.72
C ASP A 44 1.38 -4.40 -11.04
N TYR A 45 0.13 -3.96 -11.08
CA TYR A 45 -0.47 -3.26 -12.21
C TYR A 45 -1.67 -2.43 -11.73
N TRP A 46 -2.05 -1.41 -12.51
CA TRP A 46 -3.23 -0.59 -12.24
C TRP A 46 -3.99 -0.37 -13.55
N ILE A 47 -5.27 -0.77 -13.58
CA ILE A 47 -6.13 -0.64 -14.77
C ILE A 47 -7.14 0.51 -14.66
N GLY A 48 -7.05 1.30 -13.59
CA GLY A 48 -8.01 2.35 -13.24
C GLY A 48 -8.78 2.04 -11.96
N ASP A 49 -9.34 3.08 -11.36
CA ASP A 49 -9.97 3.05 -10.04
C ASP A 49 -11.21 2.13 -10.02
N ASP A 50 -11.98 2.09 -11.12
CA ASP A 50 -13.12 1.18 -11.28
C ASP A 50 -12.71 -0.31 -11.23
N GLY A 51 -11.44 -0.61 -11.51
CA GLY A 51 -10.88 -1.96 -11.46
C GLY A 51 -10.35 -2.36 -10.07
N SER A 52 -10.22 -1.44 -9.11
CA SER A 52 -9.51 -1.70 -7.85
C SER A 52 -10.13 -2.84 -7.03
N ALA A 53 -11.47 -2.93 -7.01
CA ALA A 53 -12.20 -3.97 -6.31
C ALA A 53 -12.01 -5.34 -6.96
N LEU A 54 -12.05 -5.39 -8.29
CA LEU A 54 -11.82 -6.61 -9.07
C LEU A 54 -10.39 -7.15 -8.86
N LEU A 55 -9.42 -6.23 -8.73
CA LEU A 55 -8.01 -6.57 -8.56
C LEU A 55 -7.59 -6.74 -7.10
N GLY A 56 -8.51 -6.64 -6.13
CA GLY A 56 -8.20 -6.81 -4.71
C GLY A 56 -7.28 -5.71 -4.13
N HIS A 57 -7.30 -4.51 -4.70
CA HIS A 57 -6.49 -3.37 -4.24
C HIS A 57 -7.14 -2.61 -3.08
N ASN A 58 -8.44 -2.78 -2.85
CA ASN A 58 -9.21 -2.02 -1.85
C ASN A 58 -8.60 -2.05 -0.44
N PRO A 59 -8.16 -3.19 0.13
CA PRO A 59 -7.62 -3.18 1.49
C PRO A 59 -6.39 -2.29 1.68
N ALA A 60 -5.53 -2.17 0.66
CA ALA A 60 -4.37 -1.27 0.69
C ALA A 60 -4.80 0.20 0.52
N ILE A 61 -5.75 0.48 -0.39
CA ILE A 61 -6.29 1.83 -0.59
C ILE A 61 -6.96 2.33 0.69
N GLU A 62 -7.79 1.50 1.32
CA GLU A 62 -8.47 1.82 2.57
C GLU A 62 -7.48 2.03 3.73
N ALA A 63 -6.36 1.31 3.74
CA ALA A 63 -5.33 1.49 4.77
C ALA A 63 -4.51 2.79 4.61
N LEU A 64 -4.55 3.40 3.42
CA LEU A 64 -3.89 4.66 3.10
C LEU A 64 -4.81 5.88 3.22
N ALA A 65 -6.14 5.67 3.32
CA ALA A 65 -7.15 6.72 3.53
C ALA A 65 -7.30 7.09 5.01
#